data_AF-A0A7W1B1P9-F1
#
_entry.id   AF-A0A7W1B1P9-F1
#
_cell.length_a   1.000
_cell.length_b   1.000
_cell.length_c   1.000
_cell.angle_alpha   90.00
_cell.angle_beta   90.00
_cell.angle_gamma   90.00
#
_symmetry.space_group_name_H-M   'P 1'
#
loop_
_entity.id
_entity.type
_entity.pdbx_description
1 polymer ?
#
loop_
_entity_poly.entity_id
_entity_poly.type
_entity_poly.pdbx_seq_one_letter_code
_entity_poly.pdbx_strand_id
1 'polypeptide(L)' 'VLEEAGLVTTRRQGRYKFHYLNTEPLRQIVERWPIEQKEGNA' A
#
# COMPACT_ATOMS: atom_id res chain seq x y z
N VAL A 1 -2.37 0.02 12.83
CA VAL A 1 -3.14 -0.69 11.78
C VAL A 1 -2.36 -0.90 10.48
N LEU A 2 -2.13 0.11 9.61
CA LEU A 2 -1.48 -0.14 8.30
C LEU A 2 0.02 -0.51 8.39
N GLU A 3 0.75 0.08 9.33
CA GLU A 3 2.15 -0.30 9.60
C GLU A 3 2.25 -1.71 10.17
N GLU A 4 1.36 -2.07 11.09
CA GLU A 4 1.26 -3.41 11.68
C GLU A 4 0.89 -4.49 10.65
N ALA A 5 0.09 -4.11 9.64
CA ALA A 5 -0.27 -4.98 8.52
C ALA A 5 0.85 -5.08 7.46
N GLY A 6 1.98 -4.40 7.65
CA GLY A 6 3.10 -4.38 6.68
C GLY A 6 2.80 -3.63 5.38
N LEU A 7 1.70 -2.86 5.34
CA LEU A 7 1.26 -2.12 4.17
C LEU A 7 1.94 -0.77 4.04
N VAL A 8 2.41 -0.21 5.15
CA VAL A 8 3.17 1.04 5.15
C VAL A 8 4.44 0.81 5.96
N THR A 9 5.58 1.23 5.41
CA THR A 9 6.83 1.32 6.18
C THR A 9 7.25 2.78 6.28
N THR A 10 7.84 3.16 7.41
CA THR A 10 8.29 4.53 7.60
C THR A 10 9.78 4.61 7.90
N ARG A 11 10.45 5.58 7.27
CA ARG A 11 11.88 5.84 7.47
C ARG A 11 12.10 7.31 7.75
N ARG A 12 12.87 7.62 8.80
CA ARG A 12 13.31 8.99 9.08
C ARG A 12 14.66 9.26 8.43
N GLN A 13 14.79 10.40 7.77
CA GLN A 13 16.04 10.90 7.22
C GLN A 13 16.16 12.39 7.54
N GLY A 14 17.01 12.73 8.50
CA GLY A 14 17.12 14.08 9.03
C GLY A 14 15.77 14.58 9.59
N ARG A 15 15.25 15.66 9.01
CA ARG A 15 13.97 16.28 9.40
C ARG A 15 12.75 15.68 8.70
N TYR A 16 12.94 14.75 7.76
CA TYR A 16 11.87 14.17 6.95
C TYR A 16 11.48 12.77 7.46
N LYS A 17 10.18 12.46 7.34
CA LYS A 17 9.64 11.12 7.51
C LYS A 17 9.06 10.67 6.17
N PHE A 18 9.63 9.61 5.62
CA PHE A 18 9.15 8.97 4.41
C PHE A 18 8.16 7.87 4.76
N HIS A 19 7.11 7.78 3.97
CA HIS A 19 6.10 6.73 4.04
C HIS A 19 6.15 5.96 2.74
N TYR A 20 6.44 4.67 2.81
CA TYR A 20 6.47 3.78 1.65
C TYR A 20 5.29 2.84 1.71
N LEU A 21 4.50 2.80 0.65
CA LEU A 21 3.40 1.86 0.50
C LEU A 21 3.94 0.54 -0.04
N ASN A 22 3.61 -0.56 0.65
CA ASN A 22 3.85 -1.92 0.19
C ASN A 22 2.50 -2.58 -0.11
N THR A 23 2.23 -2.83 -1.38
CA THR A 23 0.99 -3.50 -1.83
C THR A 23 1.15 -5.00 -2.00
N GLU A 24 2.35 -5.55 -1.80
CA GLU A 24 2.63 -6.97 -1.94
C GLU A 24 1.74 -7.85 -1.04
N PRO A 25 1.49 -7.51 0.24
CA PRO A 25 0.58 -8.27 1.10
C PRO A 25 -0.88 -8.27 0.63
N LEU A 26 -1.29 -7.32 -0.22
CA LEU A 26 -2.66 -7.22 -0.72
C LEU A 26 -2.92 -8.06 -1.97
N ARG A 27 -1.88 -8.58 -2.61
CA ARG A 27 -2.00 -9.24 -3.93
C ARG A 27 -2.94 -10.45 -3.90
N GLN A 28 -2.85 -11.27 -2.85
CA GLN A 28 -3.73 -12.44 -2.67
C GLN A 28 -5.19 -12.05 -2.39
N ILE A 29 -5.42 -10.90 -1.75
CA ILE A 29 -6.78 -10.41 -1.46
C ILE A 29 -7.45 -9.98 -2.76
N VAL A 30 -6.71 -9.30 -3.64
CA VAL A 30 -7.20 -8.86 -4.96
C VAL A 30 -7.57 -10.06 -5.84
N GLU A 31 -6.83 -11.16 -5.76
CA GLU A 31 -7.16 -12.39 -6.50
C GLU A 31 -8.46 -13.04 -6.01
N ARG A 32 -8.71 -12.99 -4.69
CA ARG A 32 -9.90 -13.58 -4.07
C ARG A 32 -11.14 -12.70 -4.20
N TRP A 33 -10.96 -11.39 -4.11
CA TRP A 33 -11.99 -10.37 -4.29
C TRP A 33 -11.54 -9.36 -5.34
N PRO A 34 -11.78 -9.67 -6.62
CA PRO A 34 -11.47 -8.77 -7.71
C PRO A 34 -12.22 -7.46 -7.49
N ILE A 35 -11.47 -6.36 -7.38
CA ILE A 35 -12.03 -5.03 -7.38
C ILE A 35 -12.23 -4.59 -8.83
N GLU A 36 -13.41 -4.04 -9.12
CA GLU A 36 -13.67 -3.46 -10.43
C GLU A 36 -12.77 -2.23 -10.60
N GLN A 37 -11.77 -2.36 -11.48
CA GLN A 37 -10.89 -1.26 -11.81
C GLN A 37 -11.72 -0.26 -12.59
N LYS A 38 -12.21 0.79 -11.92
CA LYS A 38 -12.64 1.99 -12.65
C LYS A 38 -11.40 2.52 -13.35
N GLU A 39 -11.38 2.42 -14.68
CA GLU A 39 -10.39 3.04 -15.53
C GLU A 39 -10.37 4.55 -15.24
N GLY A 40 -9.49 4.95 -14.33
CA GLY A 40 -9.15 6.34 -14.08
C GLY A 40 -8.07 6.75 -15.06
N ASN A 41 -8.47 7.05 -16.31
CA ASN A 41 -7.68 7.89 -17.21
C ASN A 41 -8.55 8.45 -18.33
N ALA A 42 -9.01 9.68 -18.13
CA ALA A 42 -8.82 10.79 -19.06
C ALA A 42 -9.11 12.11 -18.31
#